data_AF-A0A8J7NGE8-F1
#
_entry.id   AF-A0A8J7NGE8-F1
#
_cell.length_a   1.000
_cell.length_b   1.000
_cell.length_c   1.000
_cell.angle_alpha   90.00
_cell.angle_beta   90.00
_cell.angle_gamma   90.00
#
_symmetry.space_group_name_H-M   'P 1'
#
loop_
_entity.id
_entity.type
_entity.pdbx_description
1 polymer ?
#
loop_
_entity_poly.entity_id
_entity_poly.type
_entity_poly.pdbx_seq_one_letter_code
_entity_poly.pdbx_strand_id
1 'polypeptide(L)'
;MLGIKQADLARMAEISPSYLNLIEHNRRRIGGKLLTRIARSLSVEVSVLTQGAEANLIDQLGEAAAAHPEVEAEVQRIDEFVGRFPGWAGLIREQQRRVVQLELRVAALVDRLSHDPFLSASLHEILTRVSAIKSTASILIETEDLDQAWTDRFQRNLHADSRKLAEGAAALVQYLDAESDGDIGLLSPQEELEAWLNRRSFHVPELETDVPELIDRLAEADGMIGTAAGRDLTRAYLHRYRADALSMPLGSFSEAAAAMQYDPARLAMRFDCDLPAVFRRLASLPSDSGVT
;
A
#
# COMPACT_ATOMS: atom_id res chain seq x y z
N MET A 1 -2.85 -12.94 -32.09
CA MET A 1 -2.62 -13.36 -30.69
C MET A 1 -2.96 -14.83 -30.57
N LEU A 2 -2.03 -15.67 -30.11
CA LEU A 2 -2.19 -17.13 -30.03
C LEU A 2 -3.25 -17.62 -29.00
N GLY A 3 -3.90 -16.72 -28.24
CA GLY A 3 -5.00 -17.08 -27.34
C GLY A 3 -4.63 -17.98 -26.15
N ILE A 4 -3.34 -18.21 -25.92
CA ILE A 4 -2.81 -19.05 -24.84
C ILE A 4 -2.85 -18.25 -23.53
N LYS A 5 -3.41 -18.81 -22.46
CA LYS A 5 -3.36 -18.17 -21.13
C LYS A 5 -1.94 -18.24 -20.58
N GLN A 6 -1.51 -17.22 -19.85
CA GLN A 6 -0.18 -17.13 -19.26
C GLN A 6 0.18 -18.36 -18.39
N ALA A 7 -0.79 -18.89 -17.63
CA ALA A 7 -0.62 -20.10 -16.83
C ALA A 7 -0.40 -21.39 -17.67
N ASP A 8 -0.97 -21.44 -18.88
CA ASP A 8 -0.75 -22.54 -19.83
C ASP A 8 0.65 -22.42 -20.44
N LEU A 9 1.07 -21.20 -20.82
CA LEU A 9 2.41 -20.94 -21.34
C LEU A 9 3.49 -21.27 -20.30
N ALA A 10 3.28 -20.91 -19.03
CA ALA A 10 4.20 -21.23 -17.93
C ALA A 10 4.38 -22.75 -17.77
N ARG A 11 3.28 -23.51 -17.81
CA ARG A 11 3.31 -24.98 -17.80
C ARG A 11 4.05 -25.55 -19.01
N MET A 12 3.76 -25.07 -20.22
CA MET A 12 4.43 -25.50 -21.46
C MET A 12 5.94 -25.20 -21.45
N ALA A 13 6.35 -24.12 -20.78
CA ALA A 13 7.75 -23.72 -20.64
C ALA A 13 8.44 -24.29 -19.38
N GLU A 14 7.77 -25.19 -18.65
CA GLU A 14 8.27 -25.85 -17.43
C GLU A 14 8.74 -24.85 -16.34
N ILE A 15 7.98 -23.78 -16.12
CA ILE A 15 8.22 -22.79 -15.06
C ILE A 15 6.92 -22.45 -14.33
N SER A 16 7.02 -21.84 -13.14
CA SER A 16 5.82 -21.39 -12.43
C SER A 16 5.21 -20.14 -13.09
N PRO A 17 3.87 -19.95 -13.03
CA PRO A 17 3.22 -18.74 -13.53
C PRO A 17 3.80 -17.46 -12.90
N SER A 18 4.12 -17.48 -11.60
CA SER A 18 4.79 -16.37 -10.91
C SER A 18 6.18 -16.09 -11.48
N TYR A 19 6.93 -17.13 -11.87
CA TYR A 19 8.25 -16.96 -12.51
C TYR A 19 8.11 -16.37 -13.92
N LEU A 20 7.12 -16.82 -14.71
CA LEU A 20 6.83 -16.24 -16.02
C LEU A 20 6.41 -14.77 -15.89
N ASN A 21 5.57 -14.45 -14.91
CA ASN A 21 5.14 -13.08 -14.60
C ASN A 21 6.33 -12.17 -14.25
N LEU A 22 7.32 -12.68 -13.51
CA LEU A 22 8.56 -11.94 -13.21
C LEU A 22 9.42 -11.72 -14.45
N ILE A 23 9.44 -12.65 -15.41
CA ILE A 23 10.15 -12.47 -16.69
C ILE A 23 9.45 -11.40 -17.54
N GLU A 24 8.12 -11.46 -17.68
CA GLU A 24 7.33 -10.48 -18.44
C GLU A 24 7.51 -9.06 -17.91
N HIS A 25 7.56 -8.89 -16.59
CA HIS A 25 7.78 -7.60 -15.94
C HIS A 25 9.26 -7.24 -15.80
N ASN A 26 10.16 -7.93 -16.52
CA ASN A 26 11.61 -7.68 -16.52
C ASN A 26 12.29 -7.78 -15.14
N ARG A 27 11.65 -8.41 -14.15
CA ARG A 27 12.20 -8.58 -12.78
C ARG A 27 13.15 -9.77 -12.66
N ARG A 28 13.15 -10.71 -13.63
CA ARG A 28 14.13 -11.80 -13.73
C ARG A 28 14.67 -11.93 -15.15
N ARG A 29 16.00 -12.05 -15.28
CA ARG A 29 16.64 -12.35 -16.56
C ARG A 29 16.28 -13.77 -17.01
N ILE A 30 15.97 -13.92 -18.29
CA ILE A 30 15.73 -15.21 -18.92
C ILE A 30 17.04 -15.81 -19.45
N GLY A 31 17.34 -17.05 -19.06
CA GLY A 31 18.49 -17.79 -19.58
C GLY A 31 18.21 -18.40 -20.96
N GLY A 32 19.25 -18.63 -21.77
CA GLY A 32 19.11 -19.10 -23.15
C GLY A 32 18.27 -20.37 -23.31
N LYS A 33 18.41 -21.36 -22.42
CA LYS A 33 17.60 -22.60 -22.44
C LYS A 33 16.11 -22.33 -22.22
N LEU A 34 15.77 -21.42 -21.31
CA LEU A 34 14.38 -21.06 -21.00
C LEU A 34 13.76 -20.25 -22.15
N LEU A 35 14.53 -19.31 -22.72
CA LEU A 35 14.13 -18.53 -23.88
C LEU A 35 13.82 -19.43 -25.09
N THR A 36 14.66 -20.43 -25.36
CA THR A 36 14.41 -21.42 -26.42
C THR A 36 13.15 -22.25 -26.17
N ARG A 37 12.85 -22.63 -24.91
CA ARG A 37 11.60 -23.33 -24.57
C ARG A 37 10.39 -22.45 -24.81
N ILE A 38 10.40 -21.20 -24.34
CA ILE A 38 9.28 -20.27 -24.52
C ILE A 38 9.06 -19.98 -26.02
N ALA A 39 10.13 -19.76 -26.79
CA ALA A 39 10.06 -19.58 -28.24
C ALA A 39 9.41 -20.79 -28.94
N ARG A 40 9.80 -22.01 -28.54
CA ARG A 40 9.21 -23.25 -29.05
C ARG A 40 7.74 -23.39 -28.66
N SER A 41 7.36 -23.08 -27.43
CA SER A 41 5.97 -23.13 -26.95
C SER A 41 5.06 -22.13 -27.67
N LEU A 42 5.61 -20.99 -28.11
CA LEU A 42 4.92 -19.95 -28.86
C LEU A 42 5.02 -20.10 -30.37
N SER A 43 5.76 -21.11 -30.86
CA SER A 43 6.05 -21.32 -32.29
C SER A 43 6.66 -20.09 -32.99
N VAL A 44 7.52 -19.35 -32.27
CA VAL A 44 8.25 -18.18 -32.79
C VAL A 44 9.75 -18.41 -32.73
N GLU A 45 10.52 -17.69 -33.54
CA GLU A 45 11.97 -17.73 -33.44
C GLU A 45 12.46 -17.01 -32.18
N VAL A 46 13.58 -17.47 -31.61
CA VAL A 46 14.22 -16.85 -30.44
C VAL A 46 14.59 -15.39 -30.72
N SER A 47 15.00 -15.10 -31.95
CA SER A 47 15.32 -13.76 -32.47
C SER A 47 14.17 -12.78 -32.31
N VAL A 48 12.91 -13.22 -32.51
CA VAL A 48 11.72 -12.38 -32.40
C VAL A 48 11.46 -11.98 -30.95
N LEU A 49 11.71 -12.88 -30.00
CA LEU A 49 11.55 -12.59 -28.57
C LEU A 49 12.66 -11.66 -28.03
N THR A 50 13.89 -11.78 -28.54
CA THR A 50 14.98 -10.87 -28.17
C THR A 50 14.83 -9.50 -28.82
N GLN A 51 14.45 -9.45 -30.09
CA GLN A 51 14.20 -8.19 -30.81
C GLN A 51 13.05 -7.38 -30.18
N GLY A 52 11.98 -8.05 -29.72
CA GLY A 52 10.89 -7.37 -29.01
C GLY A 52 11.32 -6.77 -27.66
N ALA A 53 12.22 -7.44 -26.94
CA ALA A 53 12.78 -6.93 -25.68
C ALA A 53 13.75 -5.75 -25.92
N GLU A 54 14.54 -5.80 -26.99
CA GLU A 54 15.42 -4.70 -27.42
C GLU A 54 14.60 -3.49 -27.88
N ALA A 55 13.54 -3.69 -28.67
CA ALA A 55 12.64 -2.61 -29.10
C ALA A 55 12.01 -1.88 -27.89
N ASN A 56 11.51 -2.64 -26.91
CA ASN A 56 10.93 -2.07 -25.70
C ASN A 56 11.96 -1.29 -24.85
N LEU A 57 13.22 -1.74 -24.83
CA LEU A 57 14.30 -1.03 -24.14
C LEU A 57 14.69 0.25 -24.89
N ILE A 58 14.70 0.23 -26.22
CA ILE A 58 14.94 1.41 -27.06
C ILE A 58 13.86 2.46 -26.81
N ASP A 59 12.58 2.06 -26.81
CA ASP A 59 11.45 2.96 -26.54
C ASP A 59 11.57 3.63 -25.17
N GLN A 60 11.84 2.85 -24.12
CA GLN A 60 11.98 3.39 -22.75
C GLN A 60 13.18 4.33 -22.60
N LEU A 61 14.29 4.07 -23.29
CA LEU A 61 15.43 4.99 -23.30
C LEU A 61 15.14 6.26 -24.12
N GLY A 62 14.37 6.14 -25.19
CA GLY A 62 13.87 7.28 -25.97
C GLY A 62 12.94 8.17 -25.13
N GLU A 63 12.02 7.56 -24.38
CA GLU A 63 11.17 8.28 -23.40
C GLU A 63 12.00 8.95 -22.31
N ALA A 64 13.02 8.26 -21.77
CA ALA A 64 13.92 8.83 -20.77
C ALA A 64 14.65 10.07 -21.31
N ALA A 65 15.15 10.01 -22.55
CA ALA A 65 15.78 11.15 -23.20
C ALA A 65 14.79 12.29 -23.48
N ALA A 66 13.56 11.98 -23.89
CA ALA A 66 12.52 12.98 -24.12
C ALA A 66 12.07 13.68 -22.84
N ALA A 67 12.13 13.02 -21.68
CA ALA A 67 11.87 13.62 -20.37
C ALA A 67 12.94 14.65 -19.96
N HIS A 68 14.13 14.58 -20.56
CA HIS A 68 15.29 15.44 -20.26
C HIS A 68 15.83 16.10 -21.54
N PRO A 69 15.07 17.02 -22.17
CA PRO A 69 15.47 17.65 -23.44
C PRO A 69 16.76 18.48 -23.33
N GLU A 70 17.18 18.84 -22.12
CA GLU A 70 18.46 19.49 -21.82
C GLU A 70 19.68 18.58 -21.97
N VAL A 71 19.47 17.26 -21.96
CA VAL A 71 20.52 16.26 -22.18
C VAL A 71 20.55 15.93 -23.66
N GLU A 72 21.64 16.29 -24.34
CA GLU A 72 21.86 15.98 -25.77
C GLU A 72 22.20 14.49 -25.99
N ALA A 73 21.30 13.59 -25.59
CA ALA A 73 21.45 12.16 -25.80
C ALA A 73 21.38 11.84 -27.31
N GLU A 74 22.22 10.92 -27.79
CA GLU A 74 22.22 10.48 -29.19
C GLU A 74 21.05 9.54 -29.49
N VAL A 75 19.82 10.05 -29.40
CA VAL A 75 18.56 9.28 -29.53
C VAL A 75 18.47 8.50 -30.85
N GLN A 76 19.08 9.04 -31.92
CA GLN A 76 19.12 8.40 -33.24
C GLN A 76 19.97 7.12 -33.29
N ARG A 77 20.81 6.86 -32.27
CA ARG A 77 21.73 5.72 -32.20
C ARG A 77 21.50 4.85 -30.95
N ILE A 78 20.28 4.89 -30.39
CA ILE A 78 19.94 4.10 -29.19
C ILE A 78 20.05 2.59 -29.46
N ASP A 79 19.70 2.13 -30.66
CA ASP A 79 19.83 0.74 -31.07
C ASP A 79 21.28 0.24 -31.01
N GLU A 80 22.23 1.06 -31.50
CA GLU A 80 23.66 0.77 -31.41
C GLU A 80 24.13 0.69 -29.94
N PHE A 81 23.63 1.60 -29.10
CA PHE A 81 23.97 1.63 -27.67
C PHE A 81 23.42 0.42 -26.92
N VAL A 82 22.15 0.06 -27.15
CA VAL A 82 21.50 -1.10 -26.55
C VAL A 82 22.20 -2.40 -26.98
N GLY A 83 22.52 -2.53 -28.26
CA GLY A 83 23.22 -3.71 -28.79
C GLY A 83 24.64 -3.85 -28.25
N ARG A 84 25.39 -2.74 -28.11
CA ARG A 84 26.79 -2.77 -27.65
C ARG A 84 26.93 -2.82 -26.12
N PHE A 85 25.98 -2.23 -25.38
CA PHE A 85 26.03 -2.09 -23.93
C PHE A 85 24.70 -2.44 -23.23
N PRO A 86 24.18 -3.67 -23.38
CA PRO A 86 22.85 -4.04 -22.87
C PRO A 86 22.72 -3.93 -21.34
N GLY A 87 23.83 -4.11 -20.60
CA GLY A 87 23.83 -3.95 -19.14
C GLY A 87 23.67 -2.50 -18.69
N TRP A 88 24.30 -1.56 -19.40
CA TRP A 88 24.19 -0.12 -19.11
C TRP A 88 22.83 0.42 -19.52
N ALA A 89 22.34 0.03 -20.70
CA ALA A 89 20.97 0.33 -21.14
C ALA A 89 19.92 -0.13 -20.11
N GLY A 90 20.07 -1.35 -19.58
CA GLY A 90 19.20 -1.87 -18.52
C GLY A 90 19.27 -1.09 -17.20
N LEU A 91 20.45 -0.60 -16.81
CA LEU A 91 20.63 0.23 -15.61
C LEU A 91 19.94 1.59 -15.76
N ILE A 92 20.14 2.26 -16.89
CA ILE A 92 19.51 3.56 -17.18
C ILE A 92 17.99 3.44 -17.16
N ARG A 93 17.44 2.39 -17.78
CA ARG A 93 16.01 2.08 -17.72
C ARG A 93 15.51 1.94 -16.28
N GLU A 94 16.22 1.17 -15.45
CA GLU A 94 15.80 0.97 -14.05
C GLU A 94 15.89 2.26 -13.23
N GLN A 95 16.89 3.10 -13.50
CA GLN A 95 16.98 4.43 -12.93
C GLN A 95 15.80 5.31 -13.34
N GLN A 96 15.45 5.36 -14.63
CA GLN A 96 14.30 6.12 -15.12
C GLN A 96 13.00 5.66 -14.47
N ARG A 97 12.79 4.35 -14.40
CA ARG A 97 11.62 3.76 -13.74
C ARG A 97 11.54 4.19 -12.27
N ARG A 98 12.68 4.24 -11.57
CA ARG A 98 12.76 4.68 -10.17
C ARG A 98 12.52 6.19 -10.03
N VAL A 99 13.03 7.01 -10.94
CA VAL A 99 12.82 8.47 -10.95
C VAL A 99 11.33 8.77 -11.08
N VAL A 100 10.66 8.21 -12.09
CA VAL A 100 9.21 8.39 -12.28
C VAL A 100 8.41 7.94 -11.05
N GLN A 101 8.79 6.83 -10.41
CA GLN A 101 8.14 6.37 -9.18
C GLN A 101 8.35 7.33 -8.00
N LEU A 102 9.53 7.91 -7.87
CA LEU A 102 9.82 8.90 -6.83
C LEU A 102 9.05 10.20 -7.08
N GLU A 103 8.98 10.67 -8.31
CA GLU A 103 8.22 11.85 -8.69
C GLU A 103 6.73 11.69 -8.40
N LEU A 104 6.14 10.54 -8.76
CA LEU A 104 4.75 10.24 -8.44
C LEU A 104 4.49 10.19 -6.93
N ARG A 105 5.43 9.64 -6.14
CA ARG A 105 5.33 9.64 -4.67
C ARG A 105 5.43 11.04 -4.10
N VAL A 106 6.36 11.86 -4.59
CA VAL A 106 6.49 13.26 -4.18
C VAL A 106 5.22 14.02 -4.51
N ALA A 107 4.67 13.85 -5.72
CA ALA A 107 3.41 14.48 -6.11
C ALA A 107 2.25 14.06 -5.20
N ALA A 108 2.14 12.78 -4.86
CA ALA A 108 1.12 12.29 -3.93
C ALA A 108 1.30 12.83 -2.50
N LEU A 109 2.54 12.95 -2.01
CA LEU A 109 2.84 13.55 -0.71
C LEU A 109 2.49 15.03 -0.67
N VAL A 110 2.84 15.77 -1.73
CA VAL A 110 2.50 17.19 -1.86
C VAL A 110 0.99 17.38 -1.90
N ASP A 111 0.29 16.58 -2.71
CA ASP A 111 -1.17 16.62 -2.80
C ASP A 111 -1.84 16.34 -1.46
N ARG A 112 -1.36 15.32 -0.73
CA ARG A 112 -1.84 14.99 0.62
C ARG A 112 -1.60 16.12 1.59
N LEU A 113 -0.39 16.70 1.62
CA LEU A 113 -0.05 17.82 2.49
C LEU A 113 -0.88 19.07 2.18
N SER A 114 -1.09 19.38 0.89
CA SER A 114 -1.87 20.57 0.49
C SER A 114 -3.36 20.43 0.76
N HIS A 115 -3.88 19.20 0.76
CA HIS A 115 -5.30 18.90 0.92
C HIS A 115 -5.65 18.27 2.28
N ASP A 116 -4.71 18.23 3.21
CA ASP A 116 -4.93 17.67 4.53
C ASP A 116 -5.93 18.54 5.34
N PRO A 117 -7.13 18.02 5.64
CA PRO A 117 -8.13 18.76 6.40
C PRO A 117 -7.68 19.09 7.82
N PHE A 118 -6.88 18.21 8.45
CA PHE A 118 -6.38 18.40 9.80
C PHE A 118 -5.31 19.50 9.85
N LEU A 119 -4.34 19.44 8.93
CA LEU A 119 -3.31 20.48 8.82
C LEU A 119 -3.93 21.85 8.53
N SER A 120 -4.85 21.92 7.57
CA SER A 120 -5.57 23.15 7.21
C SER A 120 -6.37 23.73 8.39
N ALA A 121 -7.13 22.88 9.10
CA ALA A 121 -7.88 23.30 10.29
C ALA A 121 -6.96 23.79 11.42
N SER A 122 -5.85 23.09 11.66
CA SER A 122 -4.87 23.43 12.70
C SER A 122 -4.17 24.77 12.42
N LEU A 123 -3.76 25.02 11.17
CA LEU A 123 -3.18 26.30 10.75
C LEU A 123 -4.19 27.44 10.90
N HIS A 124 -5.45 27.22 10.52
CA HIS A 124 -6.50 28.21 10.69
C HIS A 124 -6.80 28.51 12.17
N GLU A 125 -6.80 27.49 13.03
CA GLU A 125 -6.97 27.69 14.47
C GLU A 125 -5.81 28.49 15.06
N ILE A 126 -4.56 28.17 14.71
CA ILE A 126 -3.37 28.93 15.13
C ILE A 126 -3.48 30.40 14.72
N LEU A 127 -3.80 30.69 13.45
CA LEU A 127 -3.98 32.05 12.95
C LEU A 127 -5.08 32.82 13.70
N THR A 128 -6.19 32.13 14.01
CA THR A 128 -7.29 32.68 14.78
C THR A 128 -6.85 33.03 16.21
N ARG A 129 -6.12 32.13 16.89
CA ARG A 129 -5.62 32.35 18.26
C ARG A 129 -4.58 33.47 18.30
N VAL A 130 -3.65 33.51 17.36
CA VAL A 130 -2.66 34.60 17.26
C VAL A 130 -3.33 35.95 17.07
N SER A 131 -4.35 36.01 16.20
CA SER A 131 -5.14 37.24 16.01
C SER A 131 -5.87 37.67 17.29
N ALA A 132 -6.47 36.72 18.02
CA ALA A 132 -7.17 37.00 19.29
C ALA A 132 -6.21 37.49 20.39
N ILE A 133 -5.04 36.86 20.52
CA ILE A 133 -3.97 37.26 21.44
C ILE A 133 -3.50 38.67 21.12
N LYS A 134 -3.21 38.95 19.84
CA LYS A 134 -2.76 40.28 19.39
C LYS A 134 -3.80 41.35 19.68
N SER A 135 -5.07 41.11 19.35
CA SER A 135 -6.15 42.06 19.62
C SER A 135 -6.33 42.31 21.11
N THR A 136 -6.33 41.26 21.93
CA THR A 136 -6.47 41.37 23.39
C THR A 136 -5.30 42.12 24.02
N ALA A 137 -4.07 41.84 23.57
CA ALA A 137 -2.86 42.54 24.03
C ALA A 137 -2.86 44.02 23.62
N SER A 138 -3.28 44.35 22.38
CA SER A 138 -3.44 45.74 21.94
C SER A 138 -4.45 46.49 22.80
N ILE A 139 -5.63 45.92 23.09
CA ILE A 139 -6.64 46.56 23.94
C ILE A 139 -6.08 46.87 25.34
N LEU A 140 -5.35 45.91 25.94
CA LEU A 140 -4.72 46.05 27.26
C LEU A 140 -3.64 47.14 27.30
N ILE A 141 -3.00 47.45 26.16
CA ILE A 141 -1.92 48.45 26.08
C ILE A 141 -2.45 49.83 25.65
N GLU A 142 -3.39 49.86 24.71
CA GLU A 142 -3.84 51.09 24.04
C GLU A 142 -5.01 51.78 24.77
N THR A 143 -5.73 51.07 25.65
CA THR A 143 -6.88 51.64 26.37
C THR A 143 -6.46 52.11 27.77
N GLU A 144 -6.39 53.42 27.96
CA GLU A 144 -6.22 54.04 29.29
C GLU A 144 -7.56 53.97 30.07
N ASP A 145 -7.50 53.78 31.40
CA ASP A 145 -8.66 53.66 32.31
C ASP A 145 -9.59 52.43 32.13
N LEU A 146 -9.02 51.25 31.85
CA LEU A 146 -9.76 49.99 32.00
C LEU A 146 -10.06 49.71 33.48
N ASP A 147 -11.31 49.38 33.81
CA ASP A 147 -11.63 48.91 35.15
C ASP A 147 -10.97 47.55 35.45
N GLN A 148 -10.87 47.23 36.75
CA GLN A 148 -10.20 46.00 37.19
C GLN A 148 -10.92 44.74 36.68
N ALA A 149 -12.24 44.75 36.58
CA ALA A 149 -13.02 43.59 36.17
C ALA A 149 -12.80 43.24 34.68
N TRP A 150 -12.68 44.25 33.82
CA TRP A 150 -12.33 44.10 32.41
C TRP A 150 -10.88 43.67 32.24
N THR A 151 -9.96 44.27 32.98
CA THR A 151 -8.53 43.88 32.97
C THR A 151 -8.38 42.40 33.32
N ASP A 152 -9.01 41.93 34.39
CA ASP A 152 -8.98 40.52 34.81
C ASP A 152 -9.61 39.59 33.75
N ARG A 153 -10.60 40.07 33.00
CA ARG A 153 -11.23 39.30 31.92
C ARG A 153 -10.32 39.18 30.70
N PHE A 154 -9.70 40.28 30.26
CA PHE A 154 -8.76 40.27 29.14
C PHE A 154 -7.50 39.45 29.45
N GLN A 155 -6.96 39.55 30.67
CA GLN A 155 -5.83 38.72 31.11
C GLN A 155 -6.18 37.22 31.12
N ARG A 156 -7.39 36.84 31.59
CA ARG A 156 -7.85 35.45 31.52
C ARG A 156 -8.02 34.96 30.10
N ASN A 157 -8.58 35.78 29.20
CA ASN A 157 -8.72 35.43 27.79
C ASN A 157 -7.35 35.24 27.13
N LEU A 158 -6.42 36.17 27.36
CA LEU A 158 -5.05 36.11 26.85
C LEU A 158 -4.33 34.84 27.32
N HIS A 159 -4.46 34.49 28.60
CA HIS A 159 -3.90 33.25 29.13
C HIS A 159 -4.55 32.00 28.50
N ALA A 160 -5.88 32.00 28.34
CA ALA A 160 -6.58 30.86 27.74
C ALA A 160 -6.21 30.66 26.27
N ASP A 161 -6.15 31.73 25.47
CA ASP A 161 -5.80 31.66 24.05
C ASP A 161 -4.32 31.32 23.83
N SER A 162 -3.40 31.85 24.65
CA SER A 162 -1.98 31.48 24.59
C SER A 162 -1.73 30.01 24.93
N ARG A 163 -2.45 29.46 25.92
CA ARG A 163 -2.37 28.03 26.24
C ARG A 163 -2.89 27.16 25.08
N LYS A 164 -4.05 27.50 24.52
CA LYS A 164 -4.60 26.79 23.35
C LYS A 164 -3.69 26.87 22.12
N LEU A 165 -3.04 28.02 21.91
CA LEU A 165 -2.05 28.19 20.85
C LEU A 165 -0.86 27.23 21.04
N ALA A 166 -0.33 27.13 22.27
CA ALA A 166 0.76 26.21 22.57
C ALA A 166 0.34 24.74 22.39
N GLU A 167 -0.87 24.37 22.83
CA GLU A 167 -1.44 23.03 22.64
C GLU A 167 -1.61 22.69 21.15
N GLY A 168 -2.17 23.61 20.36
CA GLY A 168 -2.35 23.44 18.92
C GLY A 168 -1.01 23.36 18.16
N ALA A 169 -0.02 24.17 18.53
CA ALA A 169 1.31 24.13 17.94
C ALA A 169 2.03 22.80 18.27
N ALA A 170 1.91 22.30 19.51
CA ALA A 170 2.48 21.02 19.91
C ALA A 170 1.83 19.85 19.16
N ALA A 171 0.51 19.87 18.98
CA ALA A 171 -0.22 18.86 18.21
C ALA A 171 0.22 18.84 16.73
N LEU A 172 0.45 20.01 16.13
CA LEU A 172 0.92 20.13 14.75
C LEU A 172 2.36 19.60 14.59
N VAL A 173 3.25 19.87 15.54
CA VAL A 173 4.60 19.29 15.55
C VAL A 173 4.55 17.77 15.69
N GLN A 174 3.75 17.26 16.62
CA GLN A 174 3.60 15.82 16.81
C GLN A 174 3.03 15.12 15.57
N TYR A 175 2.12 15.79 14.85
CA TYR A 175 1.58 15.31 13.59
C TYR A 175 2.65 15.23 12.49
N LEU A 176 3.47 16.27 12.31
CA LEU A 176 4.55 16.29 11.31
C LEU A 176 5.73 15.36 11.67
N ASP A 177 6.02 15.18 12.97
CA ASP A 177 7.02 14.23 13.45
C ASP A 177 6.54 12.77 13.22
N ALA A 178 5.25 12.51 13.37
CA ALA A 178 4.64 11.20 13.06
C ALA A 178 4.65 10.88 11.55
N GLU A 179 4.72 11.88 10.68
CA GLU A 179 4.92 11.69 9.23
C GLU A 179 6.40 11.46 8.85
N SER A 180 7.34 11.91 9.69
CA SER A 180 8.79 11.81 9.45
C SER A 180 9.41 10.48 9.89
N ASP A 181 8.78 9.81 10.86
CA ASP A 181 9.19 8.47 11.34
C ASP A 181 8.55 7.40 10.44
N GLY A 182 9.29 7.04 9.38
CA GLY A 182 8.83 6.20 8.29
C GLY A 182 8.06 4.93 8.70
N ASP A 183 6.97 4.70 7.97
CA ASP A 183 6.26 3.42 7.77
C ASP A 183 5.26 2.92 8.83
N ILE A 184 5.02 3.62 9.96
CA ILE A 184 4.04 3.13 10.97
C ILE A 184 2.91 4.13 11.29
N GLY A 185 3.06 5.43 11.02
CA GLY A 185 2.04 6.45 11.36
C GLY A 185 1.01 6.80 10.28
N LEU A 186 1.15 6.28 9.05
CA LEU A 186 0.45 6.81 7.87
C LEU A 186 -0.66 5.92 7.30
N LEU A 187 -0.82 4.70 7.83
CA LEU A 187 -1.90 3.80 7.44
C LEU A 187 -3.17 4.23 8.16
N SER A 188 -4.26 4.39 7.42
CA SER A 188 -5.58 4.43 8.04
C SER A 188 -5.81 3.14 8.86
N PRO A 189 -6.69 3.16 9.88
CA PRO A 189 -7.00 1.96 10.67
C PRO A 189 -7.35 0.72 9.83
N GLN A 190 -7.90 0.93 8.63
CA GLN A 190 -8.22 -0.11 7.68
C GLN A 190 -6.99 -0.61 6.90
N GLU A 191 -6.10 0.28 6.49
CA GLU A 191 -4.84 -0.10 5.85
C GLU A 191 -3.88 -0.81 6.83
N GLU A 192 -3.90 -0.46 8.12
CA GLU A 192 -3.19 -1.20 9.18
C GLU A 192 -3.67 -2.66 9.25
N LEU A 193 -4.99 -2.87 9.24
CA LEU A 193 -5.59 -4.20 9.21
C LEU A 193 -5.23 -4.95 7.92
N GLU A 194 -5.34 -4.31 6.77
CA GLU A 194 -5.01 -4.94 5.48
C GLU A 194 -3.53 -5.32 5.38
N ALA A 195 -2.62 -4.47 5.86
CA ALA A 195 -1.19 -4.77 5.93
C ALA A 195 -0.92 -5.97 6.86
N TRP A 196 -1.57 -6.00 8.03
CA TRP A 196 -1.49 -7.11 8.97
C TRP A 196 -1.98 -8.43 8.37
N LEU A 197 -3.13 -8.41 7.69
CA LEU A 197 -3.71 -9.58 7.03
C LEU A 197 -2.87 -10.08 5.86
N ASN A 198 -2.35 -9.18 5.02
CA ASN A 198 -1.52 -9.53 3.87
C ASN A 198 -0.26 -10.29 4.30
N ARG A 199 0.38 -9.89 5.40
CA ARG A 199 1.57 -10.58 5.94
C ARG A 199 1.27 -12.01 6.39
N ARG A 200 0.05 -12.25 6.85
CA ARG A 200 -0.46 -13.56 7.26
C ARG A 200 -1.17 -14.30 6.13
N SER A 201 -1.14 -13.76 4.90
CA SER A 201 -1.86 -14.31 3.75
C SER A 201 -3.34 -14.59 4.05
N PHE A 202 -3.98 -13.70 4.82
CA PHE A 202 -5.38 -13.81 5.26
C PHE A 202 -5.72 -15.09 6.03
N HIS A 203 -4.71 -15.82 6.53
CA HIS A 203 -4.87 -17.03 7.31
C HIS A 203 -4.36 -16.85 8.74
N VAL A 204 -5.19 -17.15 9.73
CA VAL A 204 -4.86 -17.03 11.16
C VAL A 204 -4.95 -18.42 11.80
N PRO A 205 -3.92 -19.28 11.63
CA PRO A 205 -3.96 -20.67 12.07
C PRO A 205 -4.20 -20.81 13.58
N GLU A 206 -3.81 -19.80 14.35
CA GLU A 206 -3.96 -19.82 15.79
C GLU A 206 -5.43 -19.68 16.24
N LEU A 207 -6.32 -19.19 15.38
CA LEU A 207 -7.78 -19.13 15.61
C LEU A 207 -8.56 -20.32 15.02
N GLU A 208 -7.87 -21.20 14.29
CA GLU A 208 -8.41 -22.50 13.85
C GLU A 208 -8.47 -23.50 15.01
N THR A 209 -7.64 -23.29 16.04
CA THR A 209 -7.58 -24.11 17.25
C THR A 209 -8.16 -23.34 18.44
N ASP A 210 -8.72 -24.05 19.41
CA ASP A 210 -9.59 -23.47 20.43
C ASP A 210 -8.85 -22.67 21.51
N VAL A 211 -8.68 -21.34 21.34
CA VAL A 211 -8.20 -20.43 22.38
C VAL A 211 -8.85 -19.02 22.28
N PRO A 212 -9.91 -18.73 23.05
CA PRO A 212 -10.57 -17.41 23.07
C PRO A 212 -9.67 -16.26 23.54
N GLU A 213 -8.71 -16.53 24.44
CA GLU A 213 -7.77 -15.56 25.03
C GLU A 213 -6.66 -15.09 24.06
N LEU A 214 -6.71 -15.54 22.81
CA LEU A 214 -5.70 -15.25 21.81
C LEU A 214 -6.05 -14.03 20.94
N ILE A 215 -7.34 -13.67 20.83
CA ILE A 215 -7.79 -12.57 19.98
C ILE A 215 -7.18 -11.24 20.43
N ASP A 216 -7.28 -10.93 21.73
CA ASP A 216 -6.72 -9.69 22.29
C ASP A 216 -5.19 -9.68 22.19
N ARG A 217 -4.55 -10.83 22.44
CA ARG A 217 -3.10 -10.94 22.30
C ARG A 217 -2.64 -10.75 20.87
N LEU A 218 -3.35 -11.27 19.87
CA LEU A 218 -3.00 -11.10 18.45
C LEU A 218 -3.20 -9.65 17.98
N ALA A 219 -4.24 -8.97 18.48
CA ALA A 219 -4.47 -7.57 18.19
C ALA A 219 -3.39 -6.64 18.80
N GLU A 220 -2.73 -7.08 19.89
CA GLU A 220 -1.69 -6.28 20.58
C GLU A 220 -0.24 -6.68 20.25
N ALA A 221 0.02 -7.94 19.90
CA ALA A 221 1.37 -8.49 19.85
C ALA A 221 2.21 -8.07 18.63
N ASP A 222 1.61 -7.59 17.54
CA ASP A 222 2.32 -7.44 16.27
C ASP A 222 2.94 -6.05 16.03
N GLY A 223 2.74 -5.06 16.92
CA GLY A 223 3.35 -3.72 16.86
C GLY A 223 3.08 -2.88 15.59
N MET A 224 2.47 -3.47 14.57
CA MET A 224 2.11 -2.88 13.28
C MET A 224 0.79 -2.14 13.32
N ILE A 225 -0.08 -2.49 14.27
CA ILE A 225 -1.34 -1.79 14.49
C ILE A 225 -1.09 -0.73 15.55
N GLY A 226 -0.71 0.45 15.09
CA GLY A 226 -0.33 1.57 15.94
C GLY A 226 -1.53 2.26 16.58
N THR A 227 -2.69 2.26 15.91
CA THR A 227 -3.85 3.03 16.36
C THR A 227 -4.82 2.21 17.21
N ALA A 228 -5.54 2.87 18.12
CA ALA A 228 -6.62 2.24 18.88
C ALA A 228 -7.76 1.75 17.96
N ALA A 229 -8.11 2.55 16.94
CA ALA A 229 -9.12 2.19 15.96
C ALA A 229 -8.70 0.99 15.08
N GLY A 230 -7.43 0.88 14.69
CA GLY A 230 -6.91 -0.28 13.96
C GLY A 230 -6.99 -1.55 14.80
N ARG A 231 -6.71 -1.45 16.11
CA ARG A 231 -6.84 -2.58 17.05
C ARG A 231 -8.28 -3.04 17.19
N ASP A 232 -9.23 -2.10 17.29
CA ASP A 232 -10.66 -2.43 17.36
C ASP A 232 -11.17 -3.10 16.08
N LEU A 233 -10.77 -2.60 14.90
CA LEU A 233 -11.09 -3.23 13.62
C LEU A 233 -10.50 -4.64 13.51
N THR A 234 -9.26 -4.81 13.97
CA THR A 234 -8.59 -6.11 13.98
C THR A 234 -9.28 -7.10 14.91
N ARG A 235 -9.63 -6.67 16.13
CA ARG A 235 -10.43 -7.49 17.06
C ARG A 235 -11.75 -7.91 16.43
N ALA A 236 -12.49 -6.99 15.81
CA ALA A 236 -13.74 -7.29 15.13
C ALA A 236 -13.56 -8.29 13.97
N TYR A 237 -12.48 -8.14 13.19
CA TYR A 237 -12.12 -9.09 12.14
C TYR A 237 -11.84 -10.49 12.72
N LEU A 238 -11.01 -10.58 13.77
CA LEU A 238 -10.61 -11.85 14.39
C LEU A 238 -11.79 -12.59 15.01
N HIS A 239 -12.73 -11.88 15.64
CA HIS A 239 -13.98 -12.50 16.12
C HIS A 239 -14.80 -13.10 14.98
N ARG A 240 -14.91 -12.37 13.85
CA ARG A 240 -15.63 -12.86 12.67
C ARG A 240 -14.91 -14.06 12.03
N TYR A 241 -13.59 -13.99 11.90
CA TYR A 241 -12.76 -15.10 11.44
C TYR A 241 -12.99 -16.36 12.26
N ARG A 242 -12.99 -16.22 13.60
CA ARG A 242 -13.23 -17.35 14.52
C ARG A 242 -14.63 -17.92 14.36
N ALA A 243 -15.65 -17.08 14.23
CA ALA A 243 -17.02 -17.53 14.01
C ALA A 243 -17.15 -18.32 12.69
N ASP A 244 -16.55 -17.81 11.61
CA ASP A 244 -16.52 -18.48 10.32
C ASP A 244 -15.75 -19.82 10.40
N ALA A 245 -14.62 -19.87 11.11
CA ALA A 245 -13.81 -21.08 11.31
C ALA A 245 -14.52 -22.16 12.15
N LEU A 246 -15.34 -21.76 13.13
CA LEU A 246 -16.18 -22.68 13.91
C LEU A 246 -17.28 -23.32 13.06
N SER A 247 -17.95 -22.52 12.23
CA SER A 247 -19.01 -23.01 11.33
C SER A 247 -18.45 -23.81 10.15
N MET A 248 -17.22 -23.47 9.71
CA MET A 248 -16.54 -24.11 8.58
C MET A 248 -15.12 -24.57 8.99
N PRO A 249 -14.98 -25.70 9.72
CA PRO A 249 -13.69 -26.19 10.17
C PRO A 249 -12.75 -26.48 9.00
N LEU A 250 -11.49 -26.02 9.11
CA LEU A 250 -10.53 -25.96 8.01
C LEU A 250 -10.41 -27.27 7.21
N GLY A 251 -10.22 -28.40 7.88
CA GLY A 251 -10.05 -29.70 7.22
C GLY A 251 -11.29 -30.14 6.42
N SER A 252 -12.48 -30.02 7.03
CA SER A 252 -13.73 -30.37 6.35
C SER A 252 -14.08 -29.41 5.20
N PHE A 253 -13.73 -28.14 5.36
CA PHE A 253 -14.03 -27.08 4.40
C PHE A 253 -13.10 -27.14 3.19
N SER A 254 -11.80 -27.35 3.37
CA SER A 254 -10.84 -27.45 2.27
C SER A 254 -11.13 -28.65 1.36
N GLU A 255 -11.44 -29.81 1.95
CA GLU A 255 -11.86 -31.01 1.21
C GLU A 255 -13.16 -30.78 0.44
N ALA A 256 -14.15 -30.15 1.09
CA ALA A 256 -15.40 -29.80 0.45
C ALA A 256 -15.22 -28.81 -0.71
N ALA A 257 -14.37 -27.81 -0.52
CA ALA A 257 -14.07 -26.78 -1.51
C ALA A 257 -13.39 -27.39 -2.74
N ALA A 258 -12.40 -28.27 -2.55
CA ALA A 258 -11.78 -29.00 -3.65
C ALA A 258 -12.77 -29.92 -4.39
N ALA A 259 -13.60 -30.68 -3.66
CA ALA A 259 -14.59 -31.58 -4.25
C ALA A 259 -15.70 -30.85 -5.04
N MET A 260 -16.03 -29.62 -4.62
CA MET A 260 -17.06 -28.79 -5.24
C MET A 260 -16.49 -27.74 -6.21
N GLN A 261 -15.20 -27.81 -6.56
CA GLN A 261 -14.51 -26.88 -7.45
C GLN A 261 -14.65 -25.40 -7.02
N TYR A 262 -14.62 -25.16 -5.71
CA TYR A 262 -14.72 -23.83 -5.09
C TYR A 262 -16.03 -23.08 -5.41
N ASP A 263 -17.12 -23.79 -5.72
CA ASP A 263 -18.44 -23.20 -5.91
C ASP A 263 -19.02 -22.70 -4.56
N PRO A 264 -19.16 -21.38 -4.37
CA PRO A 264 -19.58 -20.80 -3.09
C PRO A 264 -21.04 -21.09 -2.75
N ALA A 265 -21.92 -21.27 -3.74
CA ALA A 265 -23.33 -21.57 -3.49
C ALA A 265 -23.50 -23.00 -2.95
N ARG A 266 -22.75 -23.95 -3.50
CA ARG A 266 -22.78 -25.35 -3.04
C ARG A 266 -22.15 -25.51 -1.65
N LEU A 267 -21.09 -24.75 -1.37
CA LEU A 267 -20.47 -24.71 -0.05
C LEU A 267 -21.39 -24.08 1.00
N ALA A 268 -22.09 -23.00 0.67
CA ALA A 268 -23.08 -22.37 1.55
C ALA A 268 -24.17 -23.36 1.96
N MET A 269 -24.69 -24.14 1.00
CA MET A 269 -25.68 -25.19 1.29
C MET A 269 -25.13 -26.33 2.16
N ARG A 270 -23.85 -26.69 2.01
CA ARG A 270 -23.25 -27.80 2.76
C ARG A 270 -22.97 -27.44 4.22
N PHE A 271 -22.52 -26.22 4.47
CA PHE A 271 -22.15 -25.74 5.81
C PHE A 271 -23.25 -24.93 6.49
N ASP A 272 -24.43 -24.82 5.88
CA ASP A 272 -25.57 -24.02 6.37
C ASP A 272 -25.15 -22.58 6.77
N CYS A 273 -24.36 -21.97 5.89
CA CYS A 273 -23.77 -20.65 6.09
C CYS A 273 -24.23 -19.68 5.01
N ASP A 274 -24.17 -18.38 5.30
CA ASP A 274 -24.43 -17.36 4.30
C ASP A 274 -23.29 -17.27 3.27
N LEU A 275 -23.61 -16.76 2.08
CA LEU A 275 -22.65 -16.61 0.99
C LEU A 275 -21.45 -15.71 1.38
N PRO A 276 -21.64 -14.59 2.12
CA PRO A 276 -20.52 -13.80 2.62
C PRO A 276 -19.54 -14.57 3.53
N ALA A 277 -20.01 -15.43 4.44
CA ALA A 277 -19.13 -16.25 5.27
C ALA A 277 -18.31 -17.21 4.43
N VAL A 278 -18.94 -17.86 3.44
CA VAL A 278 -18.23 -18.76 2.52
C VAL A 278 -17.14 -18.03 1.73
N PHE A 279 -17.42 -16.84 1.21
CA PHE A 279 -16.40 -16.04 0.51
C PHE A 279 -15.22 -15.65 1.41
N ARG A 280 -15.50 -15.21 2.64
CA ARG A 280 -14.44 -14.92 3.63
C ARG A 280 -13.62 -16.17 3.95
N ARG A 281 -14.29 -17.32 4.09
CA ARG A 281 -13.62 -18.59 4.37
C ARG A 281 -12.73 -19.05 3.24
N LEU A 282 -13.21 -18.96 1.99
CA LEU A 282 -12.41 -19.23 0.78
C LEU A 282 -11.18 -18.35 0.70
N ALA A 283 -11.32 -17.05 0.99
CA ALA A 283 -10.21 -16.10 1.01
C ALA A 283 -9.17 -16.38 2.10
N SER A 284 -9.55 -17.10 3.16
CA SER A 284 -8.69 -17.47 4.29
C SER A 284 -8.01 -18.84 4.19
N LEU A 285 -8.20 -19.55 3.07
CA LEU A 285 -7.60 -20.87 2.88
C LEU A 285 -6.07 -20.75 2.71
N PRO A 286 -5.28 -21.58 3.43
CA PRO A 286 -3.83 -21.56 3.28
C PRO A 286 -3.43 -21.99 1.86
N SER A 287 -2.38 -21.36 1.33
CA SER A 287 -1.95 -21.48 -0.07
C SER A 287 -1.61 -22.90 -0.54
N ASP A 288 -1.38 -23.83 0.39
CA ASP A 288 -1.20 -25.27 0.11
C ASP A 288 -2.51 -26.02 -0.19
N SER A 289 -3.67 -25.38 -0.02
CA SER A 289 -4.99 -26.01 -0.21
C SER A 289 -5.48 -25.97 -1.66
N GLY A 290 -4.69 -25.45 -2.61
CA GLY A 290 -5.00 -25.50 -4.04
C GLY A 290 -5.95 -24.41 -4.54
N VAL A 291 -5.98 -23.24 -3.89
CA VAL A 291 -6.61 -22.03 -4.44
C VAL A 291 -5.51 -21.15 -5.04
N THR A 292 -5.35 -21.22 -6.36
CA THR A 292 -4.56 -20.28 -7.18
C THR A 292 -5.45 -19.69 -8.25
#